data_AF-A0A965WW04-F1
#
_entry.id   AF-A0A965WW04-F1
#
_cell.length_a   1.000
_cell.length_b   1.000
_cell.length_c   1.000
_cell.angle_alpha   90.00
_cell.angle_beta   90.00
_cell.angle_gamma   90.00
#
_symmetry.space_group_name_H-M   'P 1'
#
loop_
_entity.id
_entity.type
_entity.pdbx_description
1 polymer ?
#
loop_
_entity_poly.entity_id
_entity_poly.type
_entity_poly.pdbx_seq_one_letter_code
_entity_poly.pdbx_strand_id
1 'polypeptide(L)'
;MNTRILTCLFASALVSSSLIAQEPPAPRGPHGMGGGHRNPMEMFQKLAGNPEVLKNAGATDQQIEALKTFLKEQEVKVVDLRSAAEKAQVTLRQTEMESKSDEAAVLKAFDAAAVARTALARQEVVGRIRVKAILGEDVLKKLHANRPNMKPGADQGKDKKGDRPKREGKPKRVGPPPADK
;
A
#
# COMPACT_ATOMS: atom_id res chain seq x y z
N MET A 1 -50.75 1.02 14.21
CA MET A 1 -50.71 2.50 14.32
C MET A 1 -49.74 2.84 15.43
N ASN A 2 -48.61 3.47 15.11
CA ASN A 2 -47.76 4.21 16.05
C ASN A 2 -46.79 5.07 15.22
N THR A 3 -47.17 6.34 15.05
CA THR A 3 -46.43 7.37 14.31
C THR A 3 -46.47 8.64 15.16
N ARG A 4 -45.33 9.08 15.73
CA ARG A 4 -45.01 10.46 16.18
C ARG A 4 -43.48 10.54 16.32
N ILE A 5 -42.73 10.98 15.30
CA ILE A 5 -42.32 12.37 15.01
C ILE A 5 -41.90 13.13 16.28
N LEU A 6 -40.58 13.29 16.48
CA LEU A 6 -40.05 14.44 17.20
C LEU A 6 -38.75 14.92 16.52
N THR A 7 -38.93 15.98 15.76
CA THR A 7 -37.93 16.89 15.20
C THR A 7 -37.25 17.66 16.34
N CYS A 8 -35.92 17.67 16.39
CA CYS A 8 -35.16 18.68 17.13
C CYS A 8 -34.24 19.43 16.16
N LEU A 9 -34.56 20.71 16.00
CA LEU A 9 -33.84 21.73 15.27
C LEU A 9 -32.56 22.16 16.01
N PHE A 10 -31.53 22.43 15.21
CA PHE A 10 -30.50 23.49 15.31
C PHE A 10 -29.78 23.74 16.64
N ALA A 11 -28.45 23.55 16.60
CA ALA A 11 -27.51 24.47 17.23
C ALA A 11 -26.20 24.50 16.43
N SER A 12 -26.04 25.56 15.64
CA SER A 12 -24.84 25.95 14.91
C SER A 12 -23.76 26.42 15.89
N ALA A 13 -22.62 25.72 15.91
CA ALA A 13 -21.43 26.17 16.61
C ALA A 13 -20.43 26.81 15.63
N LEU A 14 -20.03 28.04 15.97
CA LEU A 14 -19.10 28.90 15.25
C LEU A 14 -17.72 28.25 15.06
N VAL A 15 -17.25 28.19 13.81
CA VAL A 15 -15.87 27.83 13.47
C VAL A 15 -15.03 29.11 13.43
N SER A 16 -14.11 29.24 14.38
CA SER A 16 -13.10 30.31 14.39
C SER A 16 -12.01 30.03 13.36
N SER A 17 -11.83 30.94 12.41
CA SER A 17 -10.79 30.87 11.38
C SER A 17 -9.45 31.39 11.91
N SER A 18 -8.52 30.49 12.20
CA SER A 18 -7.10 30.83 12.34
C SER A 18 -6.41 30.69 10.99
N LEU A 19 -6.06 31.82 10.35
CA LEU A 19 -5.14 31.86 9.22
C LEU A 19 -3.75 31.41 9.69
N ILE A 20 -3.31 30.22 9.29
CA ILE A 20 -1.89 29.85 9.28
C ILE A 20 -1.43 30.01 7.84
N ALA A 21 -0.66 31.06 7.58
CA ALA A 21 0.13 31.19 6.37
C ALA A 21 1.25 30.14 6.41
N GLN A 22 0.98 28.97 5.81
CA GLN A 22 1.97 27.91 5.64
C GLN A 22 2.52 28.05 4.21
N GLU A 23 3.78 28.47 4.10
CA GLU A 23 4.51 28.44 2.83
C GLU A 23 4.47 27.02 2.25
N PRO A 24 4.24 26.87 0.93
CA PRO A 24 4.27 25.55 0.31
C PRO A 24 5.67 24.95 0.49
N PRO A 25 5.80 23.75 1.08
CA PRO A 25 7.09 23.08 1.15
C PRO A 25 7.62 22.88 -0.26
N ALA A 26 8.87 23.29 -0.48
CA ALA A 26 9.58 23.15 -1.74
C ALA A 26 9.42 21.73 -2.32
N PRO A 27 9.34 21.58 -3.66
CA PRO A 27 9.14 20.29 -4.29
C PRO A 27 10.29 19.35 -3.91
N ARG A 28 9.98 18.36 -3.07
CA ARG A 28 10.87 17.23 -2.81
C ARG A 28 11.03 16.50 -4.13
N GLY A 29 12.25 16.53 -4.69
CA GLY A 29 12.58 15.82 -5.92
C GLY A 29 12.27 14.31 -5.82
N PRO A 30 12.13 13.63 -6.98
CA PRO A 30 11.53 12.30 -7.07
C PRO A 30 12.53 11.20 -6.70
N HIS A 31 12.97 11.13 -5.44
CA HIS A 31 13.74 10.00 -4.93
C HIS A 31 13.34 9.72 -3.47
N GLY A 32 12.09 9.33 -3.28
CA GLY A 32 11.62 8.71 -2.05
C GLY A 32 11.70 7.20 -2.18
N MET A 33 12.61 6.57 -1.44
CA MET A 33 12.68 5.12 -1.25
C MET A 33 11.30 4.54 -0.95
N GLY A 34 10.73 3.84 -1.93
CA GLY A 34 9.55 3.04 -1.76
C GLY A 34 9.89 1.87 -0.84
N GLY A 35 9.59 2.02 0.45
CA GLY A 35 9.28 0.89 1.34
C GLY A 35 8.04 0.21 0.77
N GLY A 36 8.24 -0.57 -0.29
CA GLY A 36 7.18 -1.19 -1.06
C GLY A 36 6.36 -2.06 -0.13
N HIS A 37 5.04 -1.86 -0.17
CA HIS A 37 4.09 -2.85 0.30
C HIS A 37 4.42 -4.17 -0.39
N ARG A 38 5.25 -5.01 0.26
CA ARG A 38 5.55 -6.34 -0.24
C ARG A 38 4.27 -7.15 -0.11
N ASN A 39 3.69 -7.51 -1.25
CA ASN A 39 2.54 -8.40 -1.25
C ASN A 39 2.96 -9.70 -0.55
N PRO A 40 2.25 -10.15 0.50
CA PRO A 40 2.62 -11.36 1.23
C PRO A 40 2.78 -12.59 0.32
N MET A 41 2.06 -12.61 -0.80
CA MET A 41 2.15 -13.65 -1.81
C MET A 41 3.47 -13.66 -2.59
N GLU A 42 4.10 -12.49 -2.80
CA GLU A 42 5.41 -12.38 -3.47
C GLU A 42 6.50 -13.12 -2.68
N MET A 43 6.39 -13.12 -1.35
CA MET A 43 7.29 -13.90 -0.50
C MET A 43 7.14 -15.40 -0.76
N PHE A 44 5.91 -15.90 -0.87
CA PHE A 44 5.65 -17.31 -1.12
C PHE A 44 6.08 -17.73 -2.54
N GLN A 45 5.96 -16.84 -3.53
CA GLN A 45 6.54 -17.05 -4.85
C GLN A 45 8.07 -17.20 -4.80
N LYS A 46 8.77 -16.33 -4.06
CA LYS A 46 10.22 -16.44 -3.86
C LYS A 46 10.62 -17.73 -3.14
N LEU A 47 9.81 -18.19 -2.18
CA LEU A 47 10.03 -19.47 -1.50
C LEU A 47 9.77 -20.66 -2.40
N ALA A 48 8.72 -20.64 -3.22
CA ALA A 48 8.41 -21.71 -4.17
C ALA A 48 9.47 -21.84 -5.28
N GLY A 49 10.14 -20.75 -5.63
CA GLY A 49 11.33 -20.76 -6.50
C GLY A 49 12.59 -21.34 -5.85
N ASN A 50 12.59 -21.53 -4.53
CA ASN A 50 13.70 -22.06 -3.74
C ASN A 50 13.26 -23.29 -2.93
N PRO A 51 13.04 -24.45 -3.58
CA PRO A 51 12.48 -25.64 -2.92
C PRO A 51 13.35 -26.14 -1.76
N GLU A 52 14.67 -25.94 -1.80
CA GLU A 52 15.59 -26.32 -0.71
C GLU A 52 15.22 -25.66 0.62
N VAL A 53 14.77 -24.40 0.61
CA VAL A 53 14.36 -23.69 1.83
C VAL A 53 13.08 -24.31 2.41
N LEU A 54 12.15 -24.73 1.56
CA LEU A 54 10.93 -25.41 1.96
C LEU A 54 11.22 -26.81 2.51
N LYS A 55 12.11 -27.57 1.86
CA LYS A 55 12.56 -28.90 2.32
C LYS A 55 13.26 -28.83 3.66
N ASN A 56 14.16 -27.86 3.84
CA ASN A 56 14.84 -27.63 5.13
C ASN A 56 13.87 -27.24 6.25
N ALA A 57 12.72 -26.65 5.91
CA ALA A 57 11.63 -26.38 6.85
C ALA A 57 10.71 -27.60 7.08
N GLY A 58 10.95 -28.73 6.41
CA GLY A 58 10.18 -29.96 6.55
C GLY A 58 8.99 -30.10 5.59
N ALA A 59 8.92 -29.27 4.54
CA ALA A 59 7.91 -29.45 3.49
C ALA A 59 8.20 -30.69 2.65
N THR A 60 7.17 -31.46 2.33
CA THR A 60 7.28 -32.61 1.41
C THR A 60 7.30 -32.16 -0.05
N ASP A 61 7.82 -33.00 -0.95
CA ASP A 61 7.80 -32.71 -2.40
C ASP A 61 6.36 -32.48 -2.91
N GLN A 62 5.39 -33.22 -2.38
CA GLN A 62 3.97 -33.03 -2.70
C GLN A 62 3.45 -31.64 -2.28
N GLN A 63 3.83 -31.16 -1.09
CA GLN A 63 3.45 -29.81 -0.62
C GLN A 63 4.11 -28.72 -1.48
N ILE A 64 5.37 -28.92 -1.88
CA ILE A 64 6.12 -27.98 -2.72
C ILE A 64 5.48 -27.86 -4.10
N GLU A 65 5.15 -28.99 -4.74
CA GLU A 65 4.48 -28.98 -6.05
C GLU A 65 3.05 -28.43 -5.95
N ALA A 66 2.29 -28.80 -4.92
CA ALA A 66 0.97 -28.21 -4.68
C ALA A 66 1.04 -26.69 -4.47
N LEU A 67 2.06 -26.20 -3.74
CA LEU A 67 2.28 -24.77 -3.55
C LEU A 67 2.62 -24.07 -4.87
N LYS A 68 3.53 -24.62 -5.69
CA LYS A 68 3.91 -24.05 -6.99
C LYS A 68 2.71 -23.92 -7.92
N THR A 69 1.94 -24.99 -8.07
CA THR A 69 0.73 -25.01 -8.90
C THR A 69 -0.28 -23.98 -8.41
N PHE A 70 -0.55 -23.98 -7.10
CA PHE A 70 -1.46 -23.01 -6.50
C PHE A 70 -1.02 -21.56 -6.72
N LEU A 71 0.28 -21.26 -6.56
CA LEU A 71 0.79 -19.90 -6.73
C LEU A 71 0.68 -19.40 -8.17
N LYS A 72 0.89 -20.28 -9.17
CA LYS A 72 0.68 -19.94 -10.59
C LYS A 72 -0.79 -19.63 -10.88
N GLU A 73 -1.70 -20.48 -10.42
CA GLU A 73 -3.15 -20.26 -10.59
C GLU A 73 -3.61 -18.98 -9.88
N GLN A 74 -3.10 -18.75 -8.68
CA GLN A 74 -3.40 -17.55 -7.89
C GLN A 74 -2.91 -16.28 -8.58
N GLU A 75 -1.73 -16.30 -9.20
CA GLU A 75 -1.19 -15.16 -9.93
C GLU A 75 -2.09 -14.76 -11.09
N VAL A 76 -2.47 -15.72 -11.94
CA VAL A 76 -3.41 -15.50 -13.05
C VAL A 76 -4.72 -14.89 -12.54
N LYS A 77 -5.30 -15.49 -11.49
CA LYS A 77 -6.57 -15.01 -10.93
C LYS A 77 -6.48 -13.61 -10.33
N VAL A 78 -5.36 -13.26 -9.71
CA VAL A 78 -5.12 -11.91 -9.16
C VAL A 78 -4.99 -10.89 -10.29
N VAL A 79 -4.32 -11.25 -11.40
CA VAL A 79 -4.23 -10.38 -12.59
C VAL A 79 -5.61 -10.10 -13.17
N ASP A 80 -6.45 -11.12 -13.32
CA ASP A 80 -7.81 -10.97 -13.84
C ASP A 80 -8.67 -10.07 -12.93
N LEU A 81 -8.63 -10.30 -11.61
CA LEU A 81 -9.38 -9.49 -10.64
C LEU A 81 -8.88 -8.05 -10.58
N ARG A 82 -7.57 -7.83 -10.70
CA ARG A 82 -6.99 -6.48 -10.78
C ARG A 82 -7.45 -5.77 -12.04
N SER A 83 -7.40 -6.45 -13.19
CA SER A 83 -7.91 -5.92 -14.45
C SER A 83 -9.39 -5.54 -14.36
N ALA A 84 -10.22 -6.39 -13.75
CA ALA A 84 -11.63 -6.08 -13.52
C ALA A 84 -11.83 -4.85 -12.62
N ALA A 85 -11.06 -4.74 -11.52
CA ALA A 85 -11.12 -3.60 -10.61
C ALA A 85 -10.66 -2.30 -11.27
N GLU A 86 -9.61 -2.35 -12.10
CA GLU A 86 -9.12 -1.20 -12.87
C GLU A 86 -10.14 -0.73 -13.91
N LYS A 87 -10.75 -1.67 -14.65
CA LYS A 87 -11.83 -1.35 -15.60
C LYS A 87 -13.02 -0.69 -14.90
N ALA A 88 -13.48 -1.25 -13.78
CA ALA A 88 -14.57 -0.66 -13.01
C ALA A 88 -14.22 0.75 -12.50
N GLN A 89 -12.96 0.99 -12.10
CA GLN A 89 -12.50 2.32 -11.71
C GLN A 89 -12.46 3.31 -12.88
N VAL A 90 -12.06 2.85 -14.06
CA VAL A 90 -12.09 3.68 -15.28
C VAL A 90 -13.53 4.08 -15.59
N THR A 91 -14.47 3.13 -15.54
CA THR A 91 -15.90 3.42 -15.74
C THR A 91 -16.42 4.42 -14.72
N LEU A 92 -16.12 4.25 -13.43
CA LEU A 92 -16.51 5.23 -12.41
C LEU A 92 -16.01 6.64 -12.76
N ARG A 93 -14.72 6.79 -13.08
CA ARG A 93 -14.16 8.10 -13.45
C ARG A 93 -14.81 8.68 -14.70
N GLN A 94 -15.11 7.85 -15.69
CA GLN A 94 -15.80 8.29 -16.90
C GLN A 94 -17.20 8.81 -16.57
N THR A 95 -17.97 8.06 -15.79
CA THR A 95 -19.30 8.48 -15.32
C THR A 95 -19.19 9.77 -14.49
N GLU A 96 -18.24 9.92 -13.57
CA GLU A 96 -18.05 11.17 -12.81
C GLU A 96 -17.73 12.39 -13.69
N MET A 97 -17.03 12.18 -14.82
CA MET A 97 -16.61 13.26 -15.73
C MET A 97 -17.68 13.63 -16.79
N GLU A 98 -18.71 12.80 -16.97
CA GLU A 98 -19.79 13.09 -17.91
C GLU A 98 -20.61 14.30 -17.44
N SER A 99 -20.75 15.31 -18.30
CA SER A 99 -21.38 16.60 -17.96
C SER A 99 -22.85 16.53 -17.55
N LYS A 100 -23.50 15.36 -17.69
CA LYS A 100 -24.90 15.11 -17.32
C LYS A 100 -25.07 13.87 -16.44
N SER A 101 -24.02 13.44 -15.75
CA SER A 101 -24.16 12.27 -14.89
C SER A 101 -25.13 12.51 -13.75
N ASP A 102 -26.13 11.66 -13.69
CA ASP A 102 -27.06 11.56 -12.57
C ASP A 102 -26.38 10.89 -11.38
N GLU A 103 -26.72 11.32 -10.17
CA GLU A 103 -26.13 10.83 -8.92
C GLU A 103 -26.27 9.31 -8.79
N ALA A 104 -27.41 8.74 -9.18
CA ALA A 104 -27.64 7.31 -9.10
C ALA A 104 -26.71 6.51 -10.03
N ALA A 105 -26.34 7.07 -11.19
CA ALA A 105 -25.41 6.43 -12.12
C ALA A 105 -23.99 6.38 -11.54
N VAL A 106 -23.54 7.49 -10.94
CA VAL A 106 -22.23 7.56 -10.28
C VAL A 106 -22.16 6.58 -9.11
N LEU A 107 -23.18 6.56 -8.24
CA LEU A 107 -23.22 5.64 -7.10
C LEU A 107 -23.23 4.17 -7.53
N LYS A 108 -23.95 3.82 -8.61
CA LYS A 108 -23.92 2.46 -9.17
C LYS A 108 -22.53 2.08 -9.69
N ALA A 109 -21.83 3.00 -10.37
CA ALA A 109 -20.47 2.76 -10.83
C ALA A 109 -19.48 2.64 -9.66
N PHE A 110 -19.71 3.41 -8.59
CA PHE A 110 -18.93 3.33 -7.35
C PHE A 110 -19.09 1.97 -6.69
N ASP A 111 -20.32 1.49 -6.52
CA ASP A 111 -20.61 0.18 -5.93
C ASP A 111 -19.96 -0.95 -6.74
N ALA A 112 -20.01 -0.88 -8.07
CA ALA A 112 -19.35 -1.85 -8.94
C ALA A 112 -17.82 -1.85 -8.74
N ALA A 113 -17.20 -0.67 -8.65
CA ALA A 113 -15.76 -0.55 -8.37
C ALA A 113 -15.40 -1.06 -6.96
N ALA A 114 -16.23 -0.79 -5.97
CA ALA A 114 -16.05 -1.28 -4.60
C ALA A 114 -16.14 -2.81 -4.51
N VAL A 115 -17.11 -3.42 -5.18
CA VAL A 115 -17.26 -4.88 -5.28
C VAL A 115 -16.03 -5.50 -5.94
N ALA A 116 -15.56 -4.95 -7.06
CA ALA A 116 -14.40 -5.49 -7.77
C ALA A 116 -13.10 -5.42 -6.94
N ARG A 117 -12.86 -4.30 -6.24
CA ARG A 117 -11.72 -4.16 -5.31
C ARG A 117 -11.82 -5.14 -4.13
N THR A 118 -13.02 -5.31 -3.59
CA THR A 118 -13.26 -6.26 -2.50
C THR A 118 -13.03 -7.69 -2.94
N ALA A 119 -13.40 -8.05 -4.17
CA ALA A 119 -13.13 -9.36 -4.74
C ALA A 119 -11.61 -9.65 -4.83
N LEU A 120 -10.82 -8.67 -5.27
CA LEU A 120 -9.35 -8.75 -5.28
C LEU A 120 -8.80 -8.97 -3.85
N ALA A 121 -9.18 -8.11 -2.89
CA ALA A 121 -8.73 -8.23 -1.50
C ALA A 121 -9.11 -9.57 -0.85
N ARG A 122 -10.33 -10.06 -1.12
CA ARG A 122 -10.78 -11.39 -0.69
C ARG A 122 -9.89 -12.48 -1.27
N GLN A 123 -9.57 -12.41 -2.56
CA GLN A 123 -8.74 -13.42 -3.21
C GLN A 123 -7.32 -13.47 -2.62
N GLU A 124 -6.75 -12.33 -2.21
CA GLU A 124 -5.46 -12.30 -1.50
C GLU A 124 -5.54 -12.98 -0.13
N VAL A 125 -6.61 -12.75 0.63
CA VAL A 125 -6.84 -13.40 1.93
C VAL A 125 -6.99 -14.92 1.74
N VAL A 126 -7.82 -15.34 0.78
CA VAL A 126 -8.02 -16.75 0.43
C VAL A 126 -6.70 -17.39 0.03
N GLY A 127 -5.86 -16.67 -0.74
CA GLY A 127 -4.54 -17.14 -1.11
C GLY A 127 -3.65 -17.42 0.08
N ARG A 128 -3.61 -16.50 1.06
CA ARG A 128 -2.85 -16.70 2.30
C ARG A 128 -3.36 -17.89 3.11
N ILE A 129 -4.68 -18.07 3.20
CA ILE A 129 -5.28 -19.21 3.91
C ILE A 129 -4.89 -20.53 3.21
N ARG A 130 -4.94 -20.57 1.88
CA ARG A 130 -4.62 -21.78 1.12
C ARG A 130 -3.15 -22.16 1.22
N VAL A 131 -2.24 -21.18 1.18
CA VAL A 131 -0.81 -21.44 1.41
C VAL A 131 -0.57 -22.04 2.79
N LYS A 132 -1.24 -21.50 3.84
CA LYS A 132 -1.16 -22.07 5.19
C LYS A 132 -1.66 -23.51 5.26
N ALA A 133 -2.76 -23.81 4.55
CA ALA A 133 -3.29 -25.16 4.48
C ALA A 133 -2.36 -26.14 3.76
N ILE A 134 -1.66 -25.70 2.70
CA ILE A 134 -0.72 -26.55 1.94
C ILE A 134 0.54 -26.83 2.75
N LEU A 135 1.18 -25.80 3.30
CA LEU A 135 2.45 -25.94 4.02
C LEU A 135 2.27 -26.50 5.44
N GLY A 136 1.12 -26.26 6.06
CA GLY A 136 0.89 -26.59 7.47
C GLY A 136 1.58 -25.60 8.43
N GLU A 137 1.16 -25.63 9.69
CA GLU A 137 1.67 -24.70 10.70
C GLU A 137 3.14 -24.95 11.04
N ASP A 138 3.59 -26.20 11.07
CA ASP A 138 4.92 -26.55 11.54
C ASP A 138 6.01 -26.11 10.57
N VAL A 139 5.77 -26.28 9.27
CA VAL A 139 6.67 -25.79 8.20
C VAL A 139 6.72 -24.27 8.23
N LEU A 140 5.57 -23.61 8.42
CA LEU A 140 5.51 -22.15 8.52
C LEU A 140 6.26 -21.63 9.75
N LYS A 141 6.10 -22.25 10.93
CA LYS A 141 6.85 -21.89 12.14
C LYS A 141 8.36 -21.97 11.91
N LYS A 142 8.83 -23.04 11.27
CA LYS A 142 10.27 -23.20 10.91
C LYS A 142 10.73 -22.17 9.87
N LEU A 143 9.93 -21.89 8.85
CA LEU A 143 10.20 -20.82 7.88
C LEU A 143 10.28 -19.44 8.52
N HIS A 144 9.44 -19.17 9.52
CA HIS A 144 9.45 -17.93 10.28
C HIS A 144 10.66 -17.83 11.21
N ALA A 145 11.02 -18.92 11.90
CA ALA A 145 12.19 -18.98 12.78
C ALA A 145 13.51 -18.82 12.03
N ASN A 146 13.60 -19.37 10.82
CA ASN A 146 14.79 -19.29 9.96
C ASN A 146 14.83 -18.04 9.06
N ARG A 147 13.91 -17.07 9.24
CA ARG A 147 14.07 -15.79 8.55
C ARG A 147 15.34 -15.13 9.10
N PRO A 148 16.35 -14.83 8.26
CA PRO A 148 17.54 -14.12 8.72
C PRO A 148 17.05 -12.84 9.39
N ASN A 149 17.37 -12.69 10.68
CA ASN A 149 16.97 -11.61 11.59
C ASN A 149 16.71 -10.29 10.86
N MET A 150 15.49 -10.10 10.37
CA MET A 150 14.98 -8.79 10.02
C MET A 150 14.54 -8.20 11.35
N LYS A 151 15.54 -7.82 12.17
CA LYS A 151 15.31 -7.15 13.45
C LYS A 151 14.29 -6.05 13.19
N PRO A 152 13.11 -6.07 13.85
CA PRO A 152 12.22 -4.92 13.85
C PRO A 152 13.01 -3.81 14.57
N GLY A 153 13.62 -2.90 13.81
CA GLY A 153 14.55 -1.90 14.35
C GLY A 153 15.92 -1.77 13.68
N ALA A 154 16.17 -2.41 12.54
CA ALA A 154 17.34 -2.04 11.71
C ALA A 154 17.15 -0.70 10.93
N ASP A 155 16.21 0.14 11.37
CA ASP A 155 16.19 1.58 11.16
C ASP A 155 16.52 2.28 12.48
N GLN A 156 17.75 2.08 12.95
CA GLN A 156 18.37 3.05 13.84
C GLN A 156 19.60 3.56 13.12
N GLY A 157 19.53 4.85 12.79
CA GLY A 157 20.57 5.59 12.11
C GLY A 157 21.93 5.27 12.69
N LYS A 158 22.72 4.50 11.93
CA LYS A 158 24.16 4.58 12.06
C LYS A 158 24.59 5.70 11.15
N ASP A 159 24.89 6.81 11.79
CA ASP A 159 25.70 7.92 11.33
C ASP A 159 26.82 7.46 10.39
N LYS A 160 26.52 7.32 9.11
CA LYS A 160 27.51 7.39 8.05
C LYS A 160 27.57 8.84 7.61
N LYS A 161 28.09 9.68 8.50
CA LYS A 161 28.75 10.94 8.14
C LYS A 161 30.12 10.57 7.54
N GLY A 162 30.10 9.82 6.45
CA GLY A 162 31.27 9.47 5.63
C GLY A 162 31.23 10.28 4.35
N ASP A 163 32.21 11.18 4.22
CA ASP A 163 32.70 11.75 2.96
C ASP A 163 31.67 12.42 2.05
N ARG A 164 31.19 13.59 2.47
CA ARG A 164 30.88 14.64 1.47
C ARG A 164 32.20 15.36 1.14
N PRO A 165 32.65 15.37 -0.13
CA PRO A 165 33.76 16.23 -0.52
C PRO A 165 33.40 17.68 -0.17
N LYS A 166 34.33 18.35 0.51
CA LYS A 166 34.26 19.75 0.91
C LYS A 166 34.07 20.57 -0.37
N ARG A 167 32.84 21.06 -0.60
CA ARG A 167 32.54 21.96 -1.72
C ARG A 167 33.24 23.28 -1.45
N GLU A 168 34.46 23.40 -1.92
CA GLU A 168 35.18 24.66 -2.04
C GLU A 168 34.40 25.59 -2.99
N GLY A 169 34.32 26.86 -2.61
CA GLY A 169 33.89 27.94 -3.51
C GLY A 169 32.39 28.24 -3.54
N LYS A 170 31.91 29.04 -2.57
CA LYS A 170 30.94 30.10 -2.88
C LYS A 170 31.52 31.44 -2.37
N PRO A 171 31.61 32.48 -3.22
CA PRO A 171 32.10 33.78 -2.78
C PRO A 171 31.15 34.36 -1.73
N LYS A 172 31.72 34.90 -0.64
CA LYS A 172 30.97 35.67 0.37
C LYS A 172 30.25 36.81 -0.34
N ARG A 173 28.92 36.84 -0.25
CA ARG A 173 28.15 38.06 -0.57
C ARG A 173 28.54 39.12 0.45
N VAL A 174 29.26 40.14 0.00
CA VAL A 174 29.42 41.40 0.75
C VAL A 174 28.03 42.00 0.87
N GLY A 175 27.58 42.23 2.11
CA GLY A 175 26.31 42.91 2.37
C GLY A 175 26.34 44.35 1.85
N PRO A 176 25.17 44.95 1.57
CA PRO A 176 25.11 46.33 1.08
C PRO A 176 25.72 47.29 2.11
N PRO A 177 26.39 48.38 1.67
CA PRO A 177 26.99 49.34 2.58
C PRO A 177 25.93 50.02 3.47
N PRO A 178 26.28 50.41 4.70
CA PRO A 178 25.33 51.07 5.60
C PRO A 178 24.88 52.41 5.00
N ALA A 179 23.58 52.70 5.14
CA ALA A 179 23.01 53.96 4.73
C ALA A 179 23.55 55.10 5.63
N ASP A 180 24.12 56.11 5.00
CA ASP A 180 24.55 57.35 5.66
C ASP A 180 23.33 58.05 6.29
N LYS A 181 23.55 58.66 7.46
CA LYS A 181 22.60 59.56 8.13
C LYS A 181 22.80 61.00 7.69
#